data_AF-A0A4R4ZAT1-F1
#
_entry.id   AF-A0A4R4ZAT1-F1
#
_cell.length_a   1.000
_cell.length_b   1.000
_cell.length_c   1.000
_cell.angle_alpha   90.00
_cell.angle_beta   90.00
_cell.angle_gamma   90.00
#
_symmetry.space_group_name_H-M   'P 1'
#
loop_
_entity.id
_entity.type
_entity.pdbx_description
1 polymer ?
#
loop_
_entity_poly.entity_id
_entity_poly.type
_entity_poly.pdbx_seq_one_letter_code
_entity_poly.pdbx_strand_id
1 'polypeptide(L)'
;MTVYTHFLPPEYVAAAERAGHLRPDGLAGWPAFPLGDPAVLSIPSPGVHFGDDFRARVLSRRVNELAAELCASRAGFSFLASLPLPDVDAALAELDYAYDVLHADGVILLSNVTGLYPGEPSWEPVWRALNERSAQVLLHPTSPPQWRQVALDRPRALIEFPFDIARAVTDLTLTGVLARHPDIRFAVSHGELLSCLADRVEESALWKNFAAVDCCRW
;
A
#
# COMPACT_ATOMS: atom_id res chain seq x y z
N MET A 1 -19.35 -7.90 -5.20
CA MET A 1 -18.36 -6.82 -5.26
C MET A 1 -17.59 -6.86 -3.96
N THR A 2 -16.27 -6.98 -3.99
CA THR A 2 -15.45 -6.96 -2.76
C THR A 2 -15.47 -5.54 -2.19
N VAL A 3 -15.89 -5.40 -0.93
CA VAL A 3 -15.92 -4.10 -0.24
C VAL A 3 -14.67 -4.03 0.64
N TYR A 4 -13.73 -3.16 0.28
CA TYR A 4 -12.61 -2.83 1.15
C TYR A 4 -13.05 -1.75 2.14
N THR A 5 -12.74 -1.92 3.41
CA THR A 5 -13.10 -0.95 4.46
C THR A 5 -11.95 -0.79 5.43
N HIS A 6 -11.63 0.46 5.74
CA HIS A 6 -10.63 0.72 6.75
C HIS A 6 -11.17 0.41 8.14
N PHE A 7 -10.27 -0.03 9.01
CA PHE A 7 -10.54 -0.10 10.44
C PHE A 7 -9.41 0.61 11.18
N LEU A 8 -9.74 1.25 12.30
CA LEU A 8 -8.81 2.04 13.08
C LEU A 8 -8.85 1.57 14.53
N PRO A 9 -8.01 0.60 14.92
CA PRO A 9 -7.89 0.23 16.31
C PRO A 9 -7.45 1.42 17.18
N PRO A 10 -7.97 1.58 18.40
CA PRO A 10 -7.53 2.65 19.30
C PRO A 10 -6.02 2.66 19.54
N GLU A 11 -5.39 1.49 19.57
CA GLU A 11 -3.94 1.33 19.72
C GLU A 11 -3.17 1.89 18.53
N TYR A 12 -3.68 1.73 17.31
CA TYR A 12 -3.11 2.29 16.10
C TYR A 12 -3.20 3.82 16.11
N VAL A 13 -4.39 4.36 16.41
CA VAL A 13 -4.61 5.81 16.52
C VAL A 13 -3.65 6.41 17.56
N ALA A 14 -3.56 5.80 18.74
CA ALA A 14 -2.66 6.26 19.79
C ALA A 14 -1.18 6.18 19.38
N ALA A 15 -0.76 5.16 18.63
CA ALA A 15 0.60 5.06 18.10
C ALA A 15 0.89 6.17 17.08
N ALA A 16 -0.04 6.44 16.17
CA ALA A 16 0.08 7.46 15.16
C ALA A 16 0.10 8.87 15.78
N GLU A 17 -0.76 9.16 16.76
CA GLU A 17 -0.78 10.42 17.49
C GLU A 17 0.52 10.65 18.27
N ARG A 18 1.07 9.61 18.93
CA ARG A 18 2.38 9.68 19.59
C ARG A 18 3.52 10.00 18.61
N ALA A 19 3.38 9.60 17.35
CA ALA A 19 4.32 9.93 16.28
C ALA A 19 4.01 11.28 15.59
N GLY A 20 3.03 12.04 16.08
CA GLY A 20 2.68 13.37 15.58
C GLY A 20 1.63 13.40 14.46
N HIS A 21 1.04 12.26 14.11
CA HIS A 21 -0.04 12.17 13.12
C HIS A 21 -1.40 12.49 13.75
N LEU A 22 -1.63 13.76 14.12
CA LEU A 22 -2.89 14.22 14.72
C LEU A 22 -3.99 14.50 13.67
N ARG A 23 -3.56 14.84 12.45
CA ARG A 23 -4.40 15.23 11.31
C ARG A 23 -4.03 14.38 10.09
N PRO A 24 -4.42 13.09 10.09
CA PRO A 24 -4.06 12.17 9.02
C PRO A 24 -4.56 12.71 7.68
N ASP A 25 -3.73 12.64 6.65
CA ASP A 25 -4.04 13.11 5.30
C ASP A 25 -4.62 14.53 5.14
N GLY A 26 -4.44 15.39 6.14
CA GLY A 26 -4.92 16.79 6.12
C GLY A 26 -6.38 16.89 6.57
N LEU A 27 -6.94 15.81 7.12
CA LEU A 27 -8.24 15.77 7.75
C LEU A 27 -8.21 16.49 9.11
N ALA A 28 -9.38 16.90 9.60
CA ALA A 28 -9.51 17.58 10.89
C ALA A 28 -9.12 16.69 12.08
N GLY A 29 -9.17 15.36 11.92
CA GLY A 29 -8.79 14.36 12.89
C GLY A 29 -8.93 12.96 12.30
N TRP A 30 -8.72 11.94 13.12
CA TRP A 30 -8.92 10.55 12.71
C TRP A 30 -10.40 10.27 12.40
N PRO A 31 -10.72 9.79 11.19
CA PRO A 31 -12.09 9.45 10.84
C PRO A 31 -12.58 8.23 11.63
N ALA A 32 -13.89 8.09 11.79
CA ALA A 32 -14.50 6.86 12.27
C ALA A 32 -14.94 6.02 11.08
N PHE A 33 -14.60 4.74 11.08
CA PHE A 33 -15.04 3.77 10.08
C PHE A 33 -15.96 2.74 10.75
N PRO A 34 -17.27 3.04 10.88
CA PRO A 34 -18.20 2.09 11.48
C PRO A 34 -18.30 0.85 10.61
N LEU A 35 -18.11 -0.32 11.23
CA LEU A 35 -18.19 -1.61 10.54
C LEU A 35 -19.65 -2.07 10.46
N GLY A 36 -20.22 -1.96 9.27
CA GLY A 36 -21.55 -2.47 8.92
C GLY A 36 -21.48 -3.87 8.32
N ASP A 37 -21.63 -3.95 7.00
CA ASP A 37 -21.66 -5.18 6.23
C ASP A 37 -20.30 -5.91 6.15
N PRO A 38 -20.30 -7.22 5.83
CA PRO A 38 -19.10 -7.98 5.48
C PRO A 38 -18.14 -7.22 4.56
N ALA A 39 -16.88 -7.11 4.99
CA ALA A 39 -15.85 -6.34 4.30
C ALA A 39 -14.46 -6.93 4.49
N VAL A 40 -13.54 -6.55 3.59
CA VAL A 40 -12.11 -6.82 3.72
C VAL A 40 -11.46 -5.64 4.43
N LEU A 41 -10.96 -5.88 5.64
CA LEU A 41 -10.39 -4.88 6.53
C LEU A 41 -8.95 -4.55 6.18
N SER A 42 -8.58 -3.28 6.30
CA SER A 42 -7.19 -2.83 6.13
C SER A 42 -6.88 -1.58 6.95
N ILE A 43 -5.62 -1.39 7.33
CA ILE A 43 -5.15 -0.15 7.95
C ILE A 43 -5.02 0.94 6.89
N PRO A 44 -5.57 2.15 7.11
CA PRO A 44 -5.48 3.23 6.13
C PRO A 44 -4.09 3.88 6.10
N SER A 45 -3.93 4.87 5.21
CA SER A 45 -2.84 5.84 5.31
C SER A 45 -2.74 6.47 6.73
N PRO A 46 -1.53 6.71 7.28
CA PRO A 46 -0.22 6.60 6.61
C PRO A 46 0.45 5.22 6.79
N GLY A 47 -0.32 4.18 7.08
CA GLY A 47 0.19 2.83 7.31
C GLY A 47 0.83 2.71 8.70
N VAL A 48 1.74 1.76 8.85
CA VAL A 48 2.29 1.40 10.18
C VAL A 48 3.68 1.98 10.46
N HIS A 49 4.30 2.63 9.47
CA HIS A 49 5.64 3.21 9.61
C HIS A 49 5.61 4.72 9.78
N PHE A 50 5.97 5.18 10.98
CA PHE A 50 6.01 6.60 11.34
C PHE A 50 7.43 7.12 11.59
N GLY A 51 8.41 6.58 10.86
CA GLY A 51 9.83 6.98 10.93
C GLY A 51 10.71 6.16 11.87
N ASP A 52 10.24 5.00 12.35
CA ASP A 52 10.98 4.10 13.23
C ASP A 52 10.65 2.65 12.88
N ASP A 53 11.63 1.91 12.37
CA ASP A 53 11.45 0.53 11.91
C ASP A 53 10.98 -0.38 13.05
N PHE A 54 11.60 -0.31 14.23
CA PHE A 54 11.24 -1.17 15.34
C PHE A 54 9.78 -0.95 15.76
N ARG A 55 9.34 0.30 15.85
CA ARG A 55 7.94 0.63 16.16
C ARG A 55 7.00 0.18 15.05
N ALA A 56 7.40 0.27 13.79
CA ALA A 56 6.60 -0.21 12.66
C ALA A 56 6.40 -1.73 12.73
N ARG A 57 7.44 -2.50 13.07
CA ARG A 57 7.35 -3.95 13.28
C ARG A 57 6.33 -4.31 14.36
N VAL A 58 6.44 -3.67 15.53
CA VAL A 58 5.53 -3.90 16.67
C VAL A 58 4.10 -3.52 16.31
N LEU A 59 3.91 -2.36 15.68
CA LEU A 59 2.59 -1.87 15.32
C LEU A 59 1.94 -2.75 14.26
N SER A 60 2.70 -3.15 13.23
CA SER A 60 2.25 -4.03 12.15
C SER A 60 1.74 -5.37 12.68
N ARG A 61 2.53 -6.05 13.53
CA ARG A 61 2.09 -7.28 14.22
C ARG A 61 0.78 -7.07 14.96
N ARG A 62 0.72 -6.00 15.76
CA ARG A 62 -0.43 -5.74 16.62
C ARG A 62 -1.71 -5.45 15.84
N VAL A 63 -1.65 -4.64 14.78
CA VAL A 63 -2.84 -4.33 13.98
C VAL A 63 -3.31 -5.53 13.17
N ASN A 64 -2.40 -6.39 12.72
CA ASN A 64 -2.74 -7.62 12.01
C ASN A 64 -3.44 -8.62 12.96
N GLU A 65 -2.93 -8.79 14.18
CA GLU A 65 -3.58 -9.62 15.22
C GLU A 65 -4.99 -9.11 15.57
N LEU A 66 -5.14 -7.79 15.75
CA LEU A 66 -6.44 -7.18 16.01
C LEU A 66 -7.42 -7.35 14.84
N ALA A 67 -6.94 -7.29 13.60
CA ALA A 67 -7.76 -7.59 12.43
C ALA A 67 -8.23 -9.05 12.44
N ALA A 68 -7.31 -9.98 12.69
CA ALA A 68 -7.60 -11.42 12.74
C ALA A 68 -8.61 -11.76 13.86
N GLU A 69 -8.44 -11.19 15.06
CA GLU A 69 -9.38 -11.32 16.18
C GLU A 69 -10.79 -10.81 15.81
N LEU A 70 -10.85 -9.65 15.15
CA LEU A 70 -12.10 -9.06 14.71
C LEU A 70 -12.80 -9.92 13.65
N CYS A 71 -12.07 -10.39 12.65
CA CYS A 71 -12.58 -11.29 11.60
C CYS A 71 -13.06 -12.63 12.17
N ALA A 72 -12.34 -13.21 13.14
CA ALA A 72 -12.76 -14.43 13.82
C ALA A 72 -14.10 -14.27 14.56
N SER A 73 -14.39 -13.06 15.06
CA SER A 73 -15.62 -12.74 15.79
C SER A 73 -16.79 -12.33 14.91
N ARG A 74 -16.59 -12.10 13.60
CA ARG A 74 -17.60 -11.55 12.69
C ARG A 74 -17.61 -12.26 11.33
N ALA A 75 -18.67 -13.01 11.08
CA ALA A 75 -18.85 -13.72 9.81
C ALA A 75 -18.82 -12.77 8.60
N GLY A 76 -18.13 -13.21 7.55
CA GLY A 76 -17.99 -12.45 6.29
C GLY A 76 -16.93 -11.35 6.32
N PHE A 77 -16.28 -11.12 7.47
CA PHE A 77 -15.11 -10.24 7.53
C PHE A 77 -13.84 -11.02 7.25
N SER A 78 -12.94 -10.36 6.55
CA SER A 78 -11.63 -10.86 6.16
C SER A 78 -10.65 -9.68 6.23
N PHE A 79 -9.33 -9.89 6.11
CA PHE A 79 -8.40 -8.76 6.26
C PHE A 79 -7.17 -8.86 5.37
N LEU A 80 -6.59 -7.68 5.10
CA LEU A 80 -5.31 -7.51 4.45
C LEU A 80 -4.27 -7.11 5.49
N ALA A 81 -3.17 -7.85 5.54
CA ALA A 81 -2.09 -7.56 6.45
C ALA A 81 -1.36 -6.27 6.05
N SER A 82 -1.02 -5.46 7.04
CA SER A 82 -0.06 -4.36 6.89
C SER A 82 1.34 -4.92 7.08
N LEU A 83 2.31 -4.45 6.30
CA LEU A 83 3.72 -4.85 6.42
C LEU A 83 4.58 -3.69 6.96
N PRO A 84 5.59 -3.96 7.80
CA PRO A 84 6.48 -2.94 8.39
C PRO A 84 7.57 -2.45 7.41
N LEU A 85 7.20 -2.19 6.15
CA LEU A 85 8.11 -1.58 5.18
C LEU A 85 8.59 -0.20 5.67
N PRO A 86 9.78 0.26 5.28
CA PRO A 86 10.68 -0.30 4.26
C PRO A 86 11.64 -1.37 4.78
N ASP A 87 11.45 -1.87 5.99
CA ASP A 87 12.24 -2.94 6.57
C ASP A 87 11.89 -4.30 5.94
N VAL A 88 12.67 -4.71 4.94
CA VAL A 88 12.39 -5.89 4.10
C VAL A 88 12.42 -7.19 4.90
N ASP A 89 13.40 -7.37 5.77
CA ASP A 89 13.52 -8.59 6.58
C ASP A 89 12.33 -8.74 7.52
N ALA A 90 11.92 -7.62 8.16
CA ALA A 90 10.74 -7.65 9.00
C ALA A 90 9.44 -7.80 8.21
N ALA A 91 9.36 -7.24 6.99
CA ALA A 91 8.22 -7.42 6.11
C ALA A 91 8.04 -8.87 5.68
N LEU A 92 9.12 -9.59 5.37
CA LEU A 92 9.07 -11.01 5.06
C LEU A 92 8.64 -11.85 6.27
N ALA A 93 9.21 -11.58 7.45
CA ALA A 93 8.83 -12.29 8.67
C ALA A 93 7.35 -12.04 9.06
N GLU A 94 6.86 -10.82 8.85
CA GLU A 94 5.45 -10.49 9.08
C GLU A 94 4.54 -11.12 8.01
N LEU A 95 4.99 -11.19 6.76
CA LEU A 95 4.26 -11.86 5.69
C LEU A 95 4.01 -13.34 6.03
N ASP A 96 5.06 -14.06 6.45
CA ASP A 96 4.94 -15.45 6.86
C ASP A 96 3.96 -15.61 8.03
N TYR A 97 4.07 -14.77 9.06
CA TYR A 97 3.15 -14.83 10.19
C TYR A 97 1.70 -14.52 9.80
N ALA A 98 1.49 -13.46 9.01
CA ALA A 98 0.17 -13.01 8.62
C ALA A 98 -0.57 -14.07 7.79
N TYR A 99 0.10 -14.73 6.85
CA TYR A 99 -0.51 -15.79 6.04
C TYR A 99 -0.63 -17.11 6.80
N ASP A 100 0.46 -17.55 7.43
CA ASP A 100 0.57 -18.93 7.90
C ASP A 100 -0.04 -19.11 9.31
N VAL A 101 -0.10 -18.04 10.10
CA VAL A 101 -0.67 -18.04 11.46
C VAL A 101 -1.99 -17.28 11.54
N LEU A 102 -2.07 -16.08 10.97
CA LEU A 102 -3.28 -15.24 11.06
C LEU A 102 -4.28 -15.48 9.92
N HIS A 103 -3.89 -16.23 8.89
CA HIS A 103 -4.71 -16.53 7.71
C HIS A 103 -5.23 -15.28 6.98
N ALA A 104 -4.37 -14.26 6.84
CA ALA A 104 -4.66 -13.07 6.05
C ALA A 104 -5.02 -13.43 4.60
N ASP A 105 -5.99 -12.73 4.01
CA ASP A 105 -6.43 -12.96 2.63
C ASP A 105 -5.53 -12.27 1.59
N GLY A 106 -4.65 -11.39 2.05
CA GLY A 106 -3.89 -10.49 1.21
C GLY A 106 -3.04 -9.53 2.04
N VAL A 107 -2.41 -8.58 1.35
CA VAL A 107 -1.69 -7.46 1.99
C VAL A 107 -2.19 -6.13 1.45
N ILE A 108 -2.10 -5.09 2.29
CA ILE A 108 -2.23 -3.71 1.85
C ILE A 108 -0.84 -3.09 1.79
N LEU A 109 -0.50 -2.50 0.65
CA LEU A 109 0.73 -1.73 0.44
C LEU A 109 0.36 -0.29 0.12
N LEU A 110 1.12 0.65 0.68
CA LEU A 110 0.94 2.06 0.36
C LEU A 110 1.61 2.42 -0.96
N SER A 111 1.12 3.48 -1.62
CA SER A 111 1.73 4.05 -2.83
C SER A 111 3.18 4.45 -2.62
N ASN A 112 3.56 4.82 -1.39
CA ASN A 112 4.94 4.95 -0.96
C ASN A 112 5.04 4.69 0.56
N VAL A 113 6.24 4.37 1.05
CA VAL A 113 6.54 4.33 2.48
C VAL A 113 7.77 5.17 2.74
N THR A 114 7.59 6.26 3.51
CA THR A 114 8.65 7.25 3.76
C THR A 114 9.29 7.84 2.50
N GLY A 115 8.55 7.87 1.38
CA GLY A 115 9.03 8.34 0.08
C GLY A 115 9.69 7.26 -0.80
N LEU A 116 9.85 6.03 -0.31
CA LEU A 116 10.23 4.88 -1.13
C LEU A 116 8.98 4.33 -1.84
N TYR A 117 9.05 4.23 -3.16
CA TYR A 117 7.95 3.73 -4.00
C TYR A 117 8.09 2.23 -4.26
N PRO A 118 7.03 1.55 -4.71
CA PRO A 118 6.98 0.10 -4.71
C PRO A 118 7.89 -0.58 -5.76
N GLY A 119 8.40 0.18 -6.74
CA GLY A 119 9.45 -0.26 -7.67
C GLY A 119 10.88 -0.16 -7.11
N GLU A 120 11.04 0.28 -5.86
CA GLU A 120 12.31 0.30 -5.13
C GLU A 120 12.98 -1.09 -5.18
N PRO A 121 14.21 -1.21 -5.72
CA PRO A 121 14.86 -2.51 -5.93
C PRO A 121 15.01 -3.35 -4.66
N SER A 122 15.18 -2.72 -3.50
CA SER A 122 15.28 -3.45 -2.23
C SER A 122 14.02 -4.22 -1.86
N TRP A 123 12.85 -3.90 -2.42
CA TRP A 123 11.59 -4.60 -2.15
C TRP A 123 11.39 -5.87 -3.00
N GLU A 124 12.29 -6.17 -3.93
CA GLU A 124 12.22 -7.38 -4.77
C GLU A 124 12.02 -8.70 -3.99
N PRO A 125 12.63 -8.94 -2.80
CA PRO A 125 12.34 -10.12 -2.01
C PRO A 125 10.88 -10.20 -1.55
N VAL A 126 10.27 -9.06 -1.18
CA VAL A 126 8.86 -8.99 -0.78
C VAL A 126 7.95 -9.31 -1.96
N TRP A 127 8.25 -8.77 -3.14
CA TRP A 127 7.50 -9.08 -4.36
C TRP A 127 7.56 -10.54 -4.73
N ARG A 128 8.75 -11.16 -4.65
CA ARG A 128 8.91 -12.59 -4.90
C ARG A 128 8.05 -13.43 -3.95
N ALA A 129 8.11 -13.14 -2.66
CA ALA A 129 7.34 -13.87 -1.65
C ALA A 129 5.81 -13.71 -1.86
N LEU A 130 5.36 -12.52 -2.24
CA LEU A 130 3.96 -12.28 -2.62
C LEU A 130 3.56 -13.04 -3.89
N ASN A 131 4.45 -13.10 -4.89
CA ASN A 131 4.20 -13.84 -6.13
C ASN A 131 4.09 -15.35 -5.89
N GLU A 132 5.02 -15.92 -5.12
CA GLU A 132 5.02 -17.35 -4.76
C GLU A 132 3.72 -17.77 -4.05
N ARG A 133 3.08 -16.83 -3.34
CA ARG A 133 1.80 -17.02 -2.65
C ARG A 133 0.57 -16.68 -3.53
N SER A 134 0.77 -16.24 -4.78
CA SER A 134 -0.28 -15.67 -5.65
C SER A 134 -1.15 -14.64 -4.92
N ALA A 135 -0.48 -13.80 -4.12
CA ALA A 135 -1.11 -12.96 -3.11
C ALA A 135 -2.08 -11.93 -3.72
N GLN A 136 -3.15 -11.63 -2.98
CA GLN A 136 -3.94 -10.42 -3.22
C GLN A 136 -3.21 -9.22 -2.62
N VAL A 137 -2.91 -8.21 -3.44
CA VAL A 137 -2.31 -6.95 -3.00
C VAL A 137 -3.30 -5.83 -3.25
N LEU A 138 -3.71 -5.12 -2.20
CA LEU A 138 -4.36 -3.82 -2.35
C LEU A 138 -3.30 -2.72 -2.32
N LEU A 139 -3.13 -2.02 -3.43
CA LEU A 139 -2.32 -0.81 -3.47
C LEU A 139 -3.20 0.39 -3.08
N HIS A 140 -2.85 1.03 -1.98
CA HIS A 140 -3.59 2.13 -1.39
C HIS A 140 -2.77 3.42 -1.40
N PRO A 141 -3.32 4.59 -1.78
CA PRO A 141 -2.57 5.82 -1.74
C PRO A 141 -2.21 6.22 -0.31
N THR A 142 -1.08 6.89 -0.16
CA THR A 142 -0.77 7.73 0.97
C THR A 142 -0.39 9.11 0.46
N SER A 143 -0.03 10.00 1.39
CA SER A 143 0.49 11.30 1.02
C SER A 143 1.82 11.18 0.27
N PRO A 144 1.99 11.89 -0.86
CA PRO A 144 3.27 11.90 -1.56
C PRO A 144 4.37 12.54 -0.68
N PRO A 145 5.64 12.17 -0.89
CA PRO A 145 6.74 12.93 -0.32
C PRO A 145 6.63 14.39 -0.81
N GLN A 146 7.02 15.34 0.05
CA GLN A 146 6.90 16.77 -0.20
C GLN A 146 5.47 17.30 -0.48
N TRP A 147 4.41 16.57 -0.12
CA TRP A 147 3.01 16.99 -0.30
C TRP A 147 2.71 18.44 0.13
N ARG A 148 3.41 18.98 1.13
CA ARG A 148 3.21 20.37 1.61
C ARG A 148 3.38 21.41 0.51
N GLN A 149 4.17 21.11 -0.52
CA GLN A 149 4.45 22.02 -1.63
C GLN A 149 3.33 22.03 -2.67
N VAL A 150 2.54 20.96 -2.74
CA VAL A 150 1.58 20.72 -3.83
C VAL A 150 0.13 20.64 -3.36
N ALA A 151 -0.10 20.34 -2.08
CA ALA A 151 -1.44 20.12 -1.54
C ALA A 151 -2.30 21.39 -1.43
N LEU A 152 -1.71 22.58 -1.52
CA LEU A 152 -2.43 23.88 -1.45
C LEU A 152 -3.40 23.99 -0.25
N ASP A 153 -2.96 23.48 0.92
CA ASP A 153 -3.76 23.37 2.16
C ASP A 153 -5.09 22.60 2.01
N ARG A 154 -5.17 21.69 1.04
CA ARG A 154 -6.32 20.80 0.84
C ARG A 154 -6.08 19.41 1.45
N PRO A 155 -7.15 18.68 1.82
CA PRO A 155 -7.03 17.27 2.15
C PRO A 155 -6.35 16.50 1.03
N ARG A 156 -5.36 15.68 1.39
CA ARG A 156 -4.48 14.97 0.44
C ARG A 156 -5.24 13.91 -0.35
N ALA A 157 -6.34 13.39 0.21
CA ALA A 157 -7.24 12.49 -0.49
C ALA A 157 -7.92 13.09 -1.74
N LEU A 158 -8.02 14.42 -1.86
CA LEU A 158 -8.77 15.06 -2.95
C LEU A 158 -8.03 15.00 -4.29
N ILE A 159 -6.75 15.38 -4.29
CA ILE A 159 -5.92 15.45 -5.50
C ILE A 159 -4.71 14.54 -5.34
N GLU A 160 -4.00 14.64 -4.22
CA GLU A 160 -2.72 13.95 -4.08
C GLU A 160 -2.83 12.42 -4.14
N PHE A 161 -3.90 11.83 -3.60
CA PHE A 161 -4.07 10.37 -3.61
C PHE A 161 -4.18 9.76 -5.02
N PRO A 162 -5.10 10.21 -5.91
CA PRO A 162 -5.12 9.74 -7.29
C PRO A 162 -3.80 9.94 -8.06
N PHE A 163 -3.07 11.03 -7.78
CA PHE A 163 -1.78 11.28 -8.40
C PHE A 163 -0.66 10.38 -7.85
N ASP A 164 -0.64 10.14 -6.54
CA ASP A 164 0.40 9.33 -5.92
C ASP A 164 0.23 7.84 -6.22
N ILE A 165 -1.00 7.35 -6.29
CA ILE A 165 -1.25 5.97 -6.72
C ILE A 165 -0.89 5.78 -8.20
N ALA A 166 -1.17 6.78 -9.06
CA ALA A 166 -0.73 6.75 -10.45
C ALA A 166 0.79 6.70 -10.60
N ARG A 167 1.51 7.44 -9.75
CA ARG A 167 2.97 7.38 -9.67
C ARG A 167 3.45 5.99 -9.25
N ALA A 168 2.87 5.40 -8.21
CA ALA A 168 3.24 4.07 -7.74
C ALA A 168 3.01 2.96 -8.80
N VAL A 169 1.87 2.99 -9.49
CA VAL A 169 1.58 2.02 -10.58
C VAL A 169 2.50 2.24 -11.79
N THR A 170 2.79 3.50 -12.13
CA THR A 170 3.74 3.83 -13.19
C THR A 170 5.14 3.30 -12.85
N ASP A 171 5.58 3.49 -11.60
CA ASP A 171 6.85 3.00 -11.10
C ASP A 171 6.93 1.46 -11.17
N LEU A 172 5.92 0.74 -10.68
CA LEU A 172 5.82 -0.72 -10.78
C LEU A 172 5.88 -1.23 -12.23
N THR A 173 5.19 -0.54 -13.15
CA THR A 173 5.20 -0.85 -14.58
C THR A 173 6.59 -0.64 -15.17
N LEU A 174 7.17 0.54 -14.97
CA LEU A 174 8.43 0.95 -15.59
C LEU A 174 9.66 0.26 -14.98
N THR A 175 9.59 -0.20 -13.74
CA THR A 175 10.63 -1.03 -13.11
C THR A 175 10.46 -2.52 -13.43
N GLY A 176 9.38 -2.90 -14.13
CA GLY A 176 9.12 -4.26 -14.56
C GLY A 176 8.68 -5.21 -13.45
N VAL A 177 8.33 -4.71 -12.26
CA VAL A 177 7.86 -5.54 -11.14
C VAL A 177 6.62 -6.33 -11.54
N LEU A 178 5.65 -5.69 -12.19
CA LEU A 178 4.42 -6.35 -12.65
C LEU A 178 4.69 -7.50 -13.64
N ALA A 179 5.73 -7.36 -14.48
CA ALA A 179 6.10 -8.39 -15.45
C ALA A 179 6.90 -9.54 -14.83
N ARG A 180 7.74 -9.26 -13.82
CA ARG A 180 8.51 -10.29 -13.10
C ARG A 180 7.67 -11.10 -12.11
N HIS A 181 6.59 -10.51 -11.60
CA HIS A 181 5.73 -11.08 -10.57
C HIS A 181 4.27 -11.19 -11.04
N PRO A 182 4.00 -12.02 -12.08
CA PRO A 182 2.70 -12.07 -12.75
C PRO A 182 1.58 -12.75 -11.96
N ASP A 183 1.90 -13.51 -10.91
CA ASP A 183 0.92 -14.26 -10.12
C ASP A 183 0.28 -13.43 -9.00
N ILE A 184 0.82 -12.23 -8.75
CA ILE A 184 0.23 -11.27 -7.81
C ILE A 184 -1.05 -10.69 -8.40
N ARG A 185 -2.13 -10.73 -7.61
CA ARG A 185 -3.41 -10.11 -7.97
C ARG A 185 -3.49 -8.73 -7.37
N PHE A 186 -3.29 -7.69 -8.19
CA PHE A 186 -3.39 -6.30 -7.74
C PHE A 186 -4.83 -5.79 -7.77
N ALA A 187 -5.24 -5.15 -6.69
CA ALA A 187 -6.36 -4.21 -6.64
C ALA A 187 -5.80 -2.81 -6.34
N VAL A 188 -6.29 -1.78 -7.02
CA VAL A 188 -5.81 -0.41 -6.85
C VAL A 188 -6.98 0.47 -6.43
N SER A 189 -6.86 1.09 -5.27
CA SER A 189 -7.83 2.11 -4.82
C SER A 189 -7.49 3.48 -5.42
N HIS A 190 -8.50 4.33 -5.63
CA HIS A 190 -8.31 5.68 -6.21
C HIS A 190 -7.62 5.68 -7.59
N GLY A 191 -7.85 4.62 -8.38
CA GLY A 191 -7.20 4.41 -9.68
C GLY A 191 -7.80 5.22 -10.83
N GLU A 192 -8.69 6.20 -10.57
CA GLU A 192 -9.44 6.91 -11.62
C GLU A 192 -8.52 7.63 -12.62
N LEU A 193 -7.34 8.07 -12.17
CA LEU A 193 -6.36 8.74 -13.01
C LEU A 193 -5.57 7.77 -13.91
N LEU A 194 -5.51 6.48 -13.58
CA LEU A 194 -4.73 5.49 -14.33
C LEU A 194 -5.23 5.34 -15.76
N SER A 195 -6.55 5.33 -15.97
CA SER A 195 -7.12 5.24 -17.32
C SER A 195 -6.77 6.44 -18.19
N CYS A 196 -6.58 7.63 -17.60
CA CYS A 196 -6.17 8.82 -18.35
C CYS A 196 -4.67 8.80 -18.72
N LEU A 197 -3.86 8.00 -18.01
CA LEU A 197 -2.41 7.94 -18.20
C LEU A 197 -1.96 6.67 -18.93
N ALA A 198 -2.83 5.67 -19.09
CA ALA A 198 -2.50 4.35 -19.62
C ALA A 198 -1.68 4.41 -20.92
N ASP A 199 -2.17 5.09 -21.94
CA ASP A 199 -1.49 5.21 -23.24
C ASP A 199 -0.08 5.82 -23.10
N ARG A 200 0.08 6.84 -22.23
CA ARG A 200 1.38 7.49 -22.02
C ARG A 200 2.38 6.58 -21.31
N VAL A 201 1.88 5.79 -20.35
CA VAL A 201 2.71 4.82 -19.63
C VAL A 201 3.11 3.67 -20.55
N GLU A 202 2.20 3.18 -21.38
CA GLU A 202 2.47 2.13 -22.36
C GLU A 202 3.52 2.58 -23.39
N GLU A 203 3.36 3.76 -23.98
CA GLU A 203 4.38 4.35 -24.88
C GLU A 203 5.76 4.42 -24.22
N SER A 204 5.81 4.80 -22.95
CA SER A 204 7.06 4.90 -22.18
C SER A 204 7.67 3.53 -21.84
N ALA A 205 6.84 2.53 -21.56
CA ALA A 205 7.27 1.15 -21.30
C ALA A 205 7.83 0.50 -22.57
N LEU A 206 7.18 0.74 -23.71
CA LEU A 206 7.69 0.34 -25.03
C LEU A 206 9.00 1.08 -25.38
N TRP A 207 9.13 2.36 -25.00
CA TRP A 207 10.37 3.11 -25.20
C TRP A 207 11.56 2.52 -24.44
N LYS A 208 11.37 1.99 -23.22
CA LYS A 208 12.43 1.25 -22.51
C LYS A 208 12.89 -0.01 -23.26
N ASN A 209 11.98 -0.67 -23.97
CA ASN A 209 12.32 -1.81 -24.83
C ASN A 209 12.98 -1.37 -26.16
N PHE A 210 12.63 -0.19 -26.68
CA PHE A 210 13.27 0.39 -27.88
C PHE A 210 14.67 0.98 -27.59
N ALA A 211 14.91 1.55 -26.41
CA ALA A 211 16.22 2.06 -26.01
C ALA A 211 17.28 0.94 -25.83
N ALA A 212 16.87 -0.33 -25.87
CA ALA A 212 17.77 -1.50 -25.93
C ALA A 212 18.07 -1.95 -27.38
N VAL A 213 17.54 -1.28 -28.40
CA VAL A 213 17.79 -1.57 -29.82
C VAL A 213 18.39 -0.33 -30.49
N ASP A 214 19.72 -0.31 -30.57
CA ASP A 214 20.58 0.49 -31.47
C ASP A 214 20.01 1.86 -31.94
N CYS A 215 20.35 2.92 -31.19
CA CYS A 215 20.22 4.28 -31.69
C CYS A 215 21.42 4.62 -32.59
N CYS A 216 21.44 4.03 -33.80
CA CYS A 216 22.25 4.47 -34.94
C CYS A 216 21.49 4.12 -36.23
N ARG A 217 21.24 5.16 -37.06
CA ARG A 217 20.43 5.19 -38.30
C ARG A 217 18.93 5.37 -38.01
N TRP A 218 18.29 6.49 -38.28
CA TRP A 218 18.49 7.53 -39.31
C TRP A 218 18.13 8.90 -38.76
#